data_AF-S4NMA9-F1
#
_entry.id   AF-S4NMA9-F1
#
_cell.length_a   1.000
_cell.length_b   1.000
_cell.length_c   1.000
_cell.angle_alpha   90.00
_cell.angle_beta   90.00
_cell.angle_gamma   90.00
#
_symmetry.space_group_name_H-M   'P 1'
#
loop_
_entity.id
_entity.type
_entity.pdbx_description
1 polymer ?
#
loop_
_entity_poly.entity_id
_entity_poly.type
_entity_poly.pdbx_seq_one_letter_code
_entity_poly.pdbx_strand_id
1 'polypeptide(L)'
;MRCDPKVLDGLSQLRASGWRVGIVSNGMADNQLSKIERSGLGERVDACCVSGDVGFRKPDVRIFQLAADRCGLALADGGWMIGDNPEHDIADASAAISLLLDRACQE
;
A
#
# COMPACT_ATOMS: atom_id res chain seq x y z
N MET A 1 10.85 -10.99 -10.20
CA MET A 1 9.72 -10.35 -10.89
C MET A 1 9.94 -8.86 -10.80
N ARG A 2 9.88 -8.14 -11.93
CA ARG A 2 9.93 -6.67 -11.96
C ARG A 2 8.53 -6.13 -12.24
N CYS A 3 8.18 -4.99 -11.66
CA CYS A 3 6.92 -4.31 -12.00
C CYS A 3 7.02 -3.71 -13.41
N ASP A 4 5.88 -3.52 -14.09
CA ASP A 4 5.85 -2.80 -15.37
C ASP A 4 6.34 -1.35 -15.14
N PRO A 5 7.31 -0.86 -15.92
CA PRO A 5 7.80 0.51 -15.80
C PRO A 5 6.68 1.57 -15.79
N LYS A 6 5.61 1.38 -16.58
CA LYS A 6 4.47 2.32 -16.61
C LYS A 6 3.77 2.43 -15.26
N VAL A 7 3.72 1.34 -14.49
CA VAL A 7 3.15 1.35 -13.14
C VAL A 7 4.06 2.14 -12.21
N LEU A 8 5.37 1.91 -12.25
CA LEU A 8 6.35 2.64 -11.44
C LEU A 8 6.34 4.14 -11.73
N ASP A 9 6.23 4.52 -13.01
CA ASP A 9 6.12 5.91 -13.43
C ASP A 9 4.81 6.54 -12.94
N GLY A 10 3.69 5.82 -13.03
CA GLY A 10 2.40 6.25 -12.50
C GLY A 10 2.43 6.52 -10.99
N LEU A 11 3.04 5.62 -10.20
CA LEU A 11 3.21 5.82 -8.75
C LEU A 11 4.08 7.06 -8.45
N SER A 12 5.13 7.27 -9.24
CA SER A 12 5.98 8.46 -9.13
C SER A 12 5.20 9.75 -9.42
N GLN A 13 4.34 9.75 -10.44
CA GLN A 13 3.51 10.89 -10.80
C GLN A 13 2.43 11.19 -9.74
N LEU A 14 1.83 10.15 -9.15
CA LEU A 14 0.90 10.32 -8.02
C LEU A 14 1.59 11.03 -6.85
N ARG A 15 2.77 10.55 -6.46
CA ARG A 15 3.55 11.20 -5.39
C ARG A 15 3.95 12.63 -5.72
N ALA A 16 4.41 12.87 -6.95
CA ALA A 16 4.76 14.22 -7.41
C ALA A 16 3.56 15.19 -7.46
N SER A 17 2.34 14.68 -7.56
CA SER A 17 1.10 15.47 -7.53
C SER A 17 0.48 15.62 -6.12
N GLY A 18 1.22 15.24 -5.08
CA GLY A 18 0.83 15.44 -3.68
C GLY A 18 0.08 14.27 -3.05
N TRP A 19 -0.03 13.13 -3.73
CA TRP A 19 -0.60 11.93 -3.12
C TRP A 19 0.43 11.22 -2.23
N ARG A 20 -0.01 10.74 -1.07
CA ARG A 20 0.72 9.70 -0.34
C ARG A 20 0.29 8.34 -0.84
N VAL A 21 1.26 7.44 -0.98
CA VAL A 21 1.05 6.12 -1.55
C VAL A 21 1.57 5.07 -0.58
N GLY A 22 0.68 4.23 -0.03
CA GLY A 22 1.04 3.10 0.82
C GLY A 22 0.74 1.75 0.17
N ILE A 23 1.56 0.74 0.43
CA ILE A 23 1.28 -0.67 0.07
C ILE A 23 0.80 -1.43 1.30
N VAL A 24 -0.32 -2.13 1.16
CA VAL A 24 -0.81 -3.09 2.15
C VAL A 24 -0.92 -4.47 1.52
N SER A 25 -0.21 -5.46 2.08
CA SER A 25 -0.13 -6.81 1.51
C SER A 25 -0.27 -7.89 2.59
N ASN A 26 -1.05 -8.93 2.30
CA ASN A 26 -1.11 -10.12 3.14
C ASN A 26 -0.01 -11.12 2.71
N GLY A 27 0.70 -11.68 3.68
CA GLY A 27 1.70 -12.72 3.48
C GLY A 27 2.82 -12.70 4.52
N MET A 28 3.75 -13.65 4.38
CA MET A 28 4.96 -13.71 5.20
C MET A 28 5.85 -12.50 4.92
N ALA A 29 6.42 -11.91 5.98
CA ALA A 29 7.26 -10.71 5.91
C ALA A 29 8.38 -10.84 4.87
N ASP A 30 9.26 -11.83 5.03
CA ASP A 30 10.44 -12.02 4.17
C ASP A 30 10.06 -12.13 2.69
N ASN A 31 8.99 -12.88 2.39
CA ASN A 31 8.58 -13.13 1.01
C ASN A 31 7.99 -11.88 0.36
N GLN A 32 7.14 -11.13 1.07
CA GLN A 32 6.49 -9.94 0.50
C GLN A 32 7.45 -8.74 0.43
N LEU A 33 8.28 -8.53 1.45
CA LEU A 33 9.31 -7.48 1.42
C LEU A 33 10.29 -7.73 0.28
N SER A 34 10.77 -8.97 0.11
CA SER A 34 11.63 -9.35 -1.02
C SER A 34 10.95 -9.11 -2.39
N LYS A 35 9.64 -9.32 -2.50
CA LYS A 35 8.89 -9.03 -3.74
C LYS A 35 8.78 -7.53 -4.00
N ILE A 36 8.48 -6.74 -2.97
CA ILE A 36 8.37 -5.28 -3.04
C ILE A 36 9.71 -4.68 -3.48
N GLU A 37 10.82 -5.09 -2.88
CA GLU A 37 12.16 -4.65 -3.24
C GLU A 37 12.50 -5.03 -4.70
N ARG A 38 12.38 -6.32 -5.04
CA ARG A 38 12.75 -6.80 -6.39
C ARG A 38 11.87 -6.24 -7.51
N SER A 39 10.66 -5.81 -7.18
CA SER A 39 9.73 -5.21 -8.14
C SER A 39 10.01 -3.73 -8.41
N GLY A 40 10.80 -3.06 -7.57
CA GLY A 40 11.05 -1.61 -7.61
C GLY A 40 9.95 -0.77 -6.96
N LEU A 41 8.91 -1.40 -6.40
CA LEU A 41 7.79 -0.71 -5.78
C LEU A 41 8.18 0.02 -4.50
N GLY A 42 9.08 -0.56 -3.70
CA GLY A 42 9.49 0.03 -2.41
C GLY A 42 10.06 1.44 -2.53
N GLU A 43 10.74 1.76 -3.63
CA GLU A 43 11.29 3.10 -3.89
C GLU A 43 10.26 4.11 -4.40
N ARG A 44 9.06 3.64 -4.75
CA ARG A 44 8.02 4.45 -5.40
C ARG A 44 6.78 4.66 -4.52
N VAL A 45 6.85 4.25 -3.27
CA VAL A 45 5.77 4.41 -2.28
C VAL A 45 6.33 5.01 -0.99
N ASP A 46 5.46 5.58 -0.16
CA ASP A 46 5.82 6.20 1.12
C ASP A 46 5.86 5.18 2.26
N ALA A 47 5.06 4.10 2.18
CA ALA A 47 5.03 3.06 3.18
C ALA A 47 4.69 1.68 2.61
N CYS A 48 5.13 0.64 3.31
CA CYS A 48 4.73 -0.75 3.09
C CYS A 48 4.29 -1.37 4.43
N CYS A 49 3.16 -2.05 4.44
CA CYS A 49 2.65 -2.84 5.55
C CYS A 49 2.39 -4.28 5.08
N VAL A 50 3.13 -5.22 5.64
CA VAL A 50 2.98 -6.65 5.34
C VAL A 50 2.39 -7.34 6.56
N SER A 51 1.33 -8.13 6.37
CA SER A 51 0.61 -8.73 7.50
C SER A 51 1.50 -9.59 8.42
N GLY A 52 2.44 -10.34 7.84
CA GLY A 52 3.37 -11.17 8.60
C GLY A 52 4.43 -10.39 9.38
N ASP A 53 4.62 -9.10 9.08
CA ASP A 53 5.52 -8.19 9.82
C ASP A 53 4.77 -7.50 10.97
N VAL A 54 3.54 -7.06 10.71
CA VAL A 54 2.79 -6.17 11.61
C VAL A 54 1.77 -6.89 12.50
N GLY A 55 1.51 -8.18 12.26
CA GLY A 55 0.60 -9.00 13.08
C GLY A 55 -0.90 -8.81 12.83
N PHE A 56 -1.26 -7.86 11.95
CA PHE A 56 -2.63 -7.65 11.47
C PHE A 56 -2.71 -7.98 9.98
N ARG A 57 -3.83 -8.50 9.50
CA ARG A 57 -4.03 -8.83 8.08
C ARG A 57 -5.27 -8.15 7.55
N LYS A 58 -5.29 -7.79 6.26
CA LYS A 58 -6.53 -7.40 5.59
C LYS A 58 -7.57 -8.53 5.76
N PRO A 59 -8.85 -8.22 6.05
CA PRO A 59 -9.47 -6.89 6.01
C PRO A 59 -9.48 -6.12 7.36
N ASP A 60 -8.66 -6.50 8.34
CA ASP A 60 -8.59 -5.80 9.64
C ASP A 60 -8.20 -4.32 9.46
N VAL A 61 -9.04 -3.40 9.95
CA VAL A 61 -8.81 -1.94 9.84
C VAL A 61 -7.43 -1.51 10.34
N ARG A 62 -6.85 -2.22 11.31
CA ARG A 62 -5.57 -1.86 11.95
C ARG A 62 -4.40 -1.87 10.98
N ILE A 63 -4.40 -2.75 9.96
CA ILE A 63 -3.31 -2.75 8.97
C ILE A 63 -3.39 -1.53 8.05
N PHE A 64 -4.60 -1.03 7.77
CA PHE A 64 -4.82 0.18 6.98
C PHE A 64 -4.48 1.44 7.76
N GLN A 65 -4.86 1.48 9.05
CA GLN A 65 -4.47 2.57 9.95
C GLN A 65 -2.94 2.67 10.05
N LEU A 66 -2.26 1.55 10.28
CA LEU A 66 -0.80 1.53 10.34
C LEU A 66 -0.15 1.98 9.02
N ALA A 67 -0.74 1.63 7.88
CA ALA A 67 -0.26 2.09 6.58
C ALA A 67 -0.44 3.60 6.39
N ALA A 68 -1.58 4.15 6.80
CA ALA A 68 -1.82 5.60 6.80
C ALA A 68 -0.84 6.32 7.73
N ASP A 69 -0.66 5.82 8.96
CA ASP A 69 0.26 6.38 9.95
C ASP A 69 1.71 6.40 9.42
N ARG A 70 2.16 5.31 8.77
CA ARG A 70 3.48 5.24 8.12
C ARG A 70 3.61 6.19 6.92
N CYS A 71 2.50 6.56 6.28
CA CYS A 71 2.44 7.60 5.26
C CYS A 71 2.36 9.02 5.84
N GLY A 72 2.26 9.17 7.17
CA GLY A 72 2.09 10.46 7.85
C GLY A 72 0.67 11.03 7.73
N LEU A 73 -0.34 10.17 7.64
CA LEU A 73 -1.75 10.52 7.48
C LEU A 73 -2.61 9.85 8.54
N ALA A 74 -3.82 10.35 8.78
CA ALA A 74 -4.84 9.60 9.52
C ALA A 74 -5.81 8.95 8.54
N LEU A 75 -6.16 7.68 8.74
CA LEU A 75 -7.18 7.00 7.92
C LEU A 75 -8.54 7.74 7.91
N ALA A 76 -8.82 8.49 8.98
CA ALA A 76 -10.02 9.32 9.11
C ALA A 76 -10.07 10.52 8.13
N ASP A 77 -8.93 10.95 7.60
CA ASP A 77 -8.84 12.04 6.61
C ASP A 77 -9.35 11.59 5.23
N GLY A 78 -9.52 10.27 5.05
CA GLY A 78 -10.03 9.65 3.84
C GLY A 78 -8.93 9.05 2.97
N GLY A 79 -9.33 8.62 1.77
CA GLY A 79 -8.41 8.03 0.81
C GLY A 79 -9.09 6.99 -0.07
N TRP A 80 -8.37 6.55 -1.09
CA TRP A 80 -8.77 5.50 -2.01
C TRP A 80 -7.97 4.25 -1.72
N MET A 81 -8.66 3.13 -1.74
CA MET A 81 -8.06 1.81 -1.67
C MET A 81 -8.23 1.15 -3.03
N ILE A 82 -7.12 0.80 -3.68
CA ILE A 82 -7.13 0.09 -4.96
C ILE A 82 -6.53 -1.29 -4.75
N GLY A 83 -7.27 -2.34 -5.04
CA GLY A 83 -6.79 -3.71 -5.03
C GLY A 83 -7.59 -4.60 -6.00
N ASP A 84 -7.06 -5.77 -6.29
CA ASP A 84 -7.56 -6.71 -7.30
C ASP A 84 -8.59 -7.70 -6.74
N ASN A 85 -8.84 -7.69 -5.43
CA ASN A 85 -9.73 -8.64 -4.81
C ASN A 85 -10.86 -7.93 -4.02
N PRO A 86 -12.09 -7.87 -4.56
CA PRO A 86 -13.20 -7.20 -3.89
C PRO A 86 -13.61 -7.90 -2.60
N GLU A 87 -13.38 -9.20 -2.47
CA GLU A 87 -13.39 -9.85 -1.17
C GLU A 87 -12.23 -9.24 -0.41
N HIS A 88 -10.95 -9.36 -0.71
CA HIS A 88 -9.90 -9.11 0.31
C HIS A 88 -9.63 -7.64 0.64
N ASP A 89 -10.03 -6.79 -0.28
CA ASP A 89 -9.88 -5.36 -0.25
C ASP A 89 -11.15 -4.69 0.31
N ILE A 90 -12.26 -5.45 0.51
CA ILE A 90 -13.53 -5.04 1.19
C ILE A 90 -14.06 -6.08 2.25
N ALA A 91 -13.48 -7.30 2.35
CA ALA A 91 -13.78 -8.59 3.05
C ALA A 91 -13.07 -9.92 2.50
N ASP A 92 -11.78 -10.20 2.84
CA ASP A 92 -11.05 -11.53 3.06
C ASP A 92 -10.27 -12.51 2.08
N ALA A 93 -8.89 -12.40 1.97
CA ALA A 93 -7.75 -13.38 1.66
C ALA A 93 -7.07 -13.88 0.30
N SER A 94 -6.03 -13.18 -0.27
CA SER A 94 -4.94 -13.62 -1.23
C SER A 94 -4.34 -12.48 -2.10
N ALA A 95 -3.00 -12.36 -2.07
CA ALA A 95 -2.04 -11.64 -2.95
C ALA A 95 -2.38 -10.27 -3.59
N ALA A 96 -3.18 -9.43 -2.94
CA ALA A 96 -3.42 -8.07 -3.41
C ALA A 96 -2.40 -7.06 -2.87
N ILE A 97 -1.79 -6.25 -3.75
CA ILE A 97 -1.14 -4.98 -3.38
C ILE A 97 -2.25 -3.94 -3.31
N SER A 98 -2.62 -3.54 -2.09
CA SER A 98 -3.56 -2.45 -1.94
C SER A 98 -2.81 -1.13 -1.88
N LEU A 99 -3.19 -0.19 -2.75
CA LEU A 99 -2.69 1.17 -2.73
C LEU A 99 -3.64 2.02 -1.90
N LEU A 100 -3.16 2.55 -0.78
CA LEU A 100 -3.82 3.65 -0.10
C LEU A 100 -3.34 4.95 -0.75
N LEU A 101 -4.26 5.66 -1.41
CA LEU A 101 -4.01 6.97 -2.01
C LEU A 101 -4.81 8.01 -1.24
N ASP A 102 -4.14 8.95 -0.61
CA ASP A 102 -4.79 10.15 -0.10
C ASP A 102 -4.06 11.41 -0.55
N ARG A 103 -4.82 12.48 -0.86
CA ARG A 103 -4.22 13.76 -1.23
C ARG A 103 -3.80 14.42 0.05
N ALA A 104 -2.48 14.50 0.27
CA ALA A 104 -1.97 15.40 1.29
C ALA A 104 -2.50 16.80 0.97
N CYS A 105 -3.29 17.36 1.88
CA CYS A 105 -3.70 18.76 1.79
C CYS A 105 -2.43 19.60 1.59
N GLN A 106 -2.31 20.22 0.42
CA GLN A 106 -1.37 21.32 0.24
C GLN A 106 -2.02 22.54 0.89
N GLU A 107 -1.42 23.03 1.97
CA GLU A 107 -1.65 24.41 2.43
C GLU A 107 -1.13 25.41 1.39
#